data_AF-A0A1W1ZZU5-F1
#
_entry.id   AF-A0A1W1ZZU5-F1
#
_cell.length_a   1.000
_cell.length_b   1.000
_cell.length_c   1.000
_cell.angle_alpha   90.00
_cell.angle_beta   90.00
_cell.angle_gamma   90.00
#
_symmetry.space_group_name_H-M   'P 1'
#
loop_
_entity.id
_entity.type
_entity.pdbx_description
1 polymer ?
#
loop_
_entity_poly.entity_id
_entity_poly.type
_entity_poly.pdbx_seq_one_letter_code
_entity_poly.pdbx_strand_id
1 'polypeptide(L)'
;MKKAISLVLTLCLLMMTAAFGVAETADDSAEALELLENIKGTYEPLFPVITAAEYDSIWLDSCVKALGEEAGAEMAGMMKTYCAGTIYGQEAVDAFGDGSNGAQFACGFINGVATITFDGKTISGADESGKTVFSHEYAYVSKLSLSGAMEGYLFETADEDAGEFKYFYMMPDTPATTYHLEFRYGSNVDDLAKIMEGPYAYWLAAGFPVDADAELINKVITLYCEENLAEEESENAA
;
A
#
# COMPACT_ATOMS: atom_id res chain seq x y z
N MET A 1 -26.27 -17.47 16.26
CA MET A 1 -25.45 -16.38 16.81
C MET A 1 -24.52 -15.97 15.69
N LYS A 2 -24.76 -14.81 15.08
CA LYS A 2 -23.92 -14.30 13.99
C LYS A 2 -22.55 -14.01 14.60
N LYS A 3 -21.55 -14.83 14.28
CA LYS A 3 -20.17 -14.58 14.67
C LYS A 3 -19.80 -13.24 14.06
N ALA A 4 -19.40 -12.28 14.89
CA ALA A 4 -18.84 -11.03 14.40
C ALA A 4 -17.55 -11.41 13.67
N ILE A 5 -17.53 -11.21 12.36
CA ILE A 5 -16.32 -11.32 11.53
C ILE A 5 -15.48 -10.12 11.93
N SER A 6 -14.50 -10.34 12.79
CA SER A 6 -13.51 -9.33 13.15
C SER A 6 -12.45 -9.36 12.06
N LEU A 7 -12.67 -8.63 10.97
CA LEU A 7 -11.71 -8.59 9.88
C LEU A 7 -10.74 -7.43 10.10
N VAL A 8 -9.55 -7.75 10.60
CA VAL A 8 -8.38 -6.88 10.56
C VAL A 8 -7.73 -7.10 9.21
N LEU A 9 -7.80 -6.11 8.32
CA LEU A 9 -7.17 -6.21 7.00
C LEU A 9 -5.67 -5.99 7.14
N THR A 10 -4.91 -7.07 6.98
CA THR A 10 -3.45 -7.03 6.83
C THR A 10 -3.13 -6.59 5.40
N LEU A 11 -2.94 -5.29 5.22
CA LEU A 11 -2.16 -4.77 4.10
C LEU A 11 -0.69 -5.12 4.42
N CYS A 12 -0.21 -6.20 3.81
CA CYS A 12 1.13 -6.81 3.88
C CYS A 12 2.04 -6.40 5.05
N LEU A 13 1.81 -6.98 6.24
CA LEU A 13 2.80 -7.03 7.32
C LEU A 13 3.80 -8.17 7.08
N LEU A 14 4.72 -8.00 6.12
CA LEU A 14 5.94 -8.82 6.10
C LEU A 14 6.86 -8.37 7.26
N MET A 15 6.59 -8.90 8.46
CA MET A 15 7.51 -8.81 9.59
C MET A 15 8.77 -9.63 9.31
N MET A 16 9.85 -8.97 8.84
CA MET A 16 11.20 -9.40 9.19
C MET A 16 11.62 -8.67 10.47
N THR A 17 11.65 -9.39 11.59
CA THR A 17 12.11 -8.86 12.86
C THR A 17 13.62 -8.58 12.83
N ALA A 18 14.01 -7.30 12.96
CA ALA A 18 15.31 -6.92 13.53
C ALA A 18 15.25 -5.52 14.17
N ALA A 19 14.69 -5.45 15.38
CA ALA A 19 14.71 -4.23 16.18
C ALA A 19 16.13 -3.85 16.63
N PHE A 20 16.71 -2.79 16.06
CA PHE A 20 17.79 -2.01 16.69
C PHE A 20 17.69 -0.53 16.31
N GLY A 21 17.90 0.35 17.29
CA GLY A 21 17.86 1.81 17.11
C GLY A 21 18.76 2.27 15.97
N VAL A 22 18.22 3.10 15.08
CA VAL A 22 18.83 3.43 13.79
C VAL A 22 19.92 4.48 13.97
N ALA A 23 21.18 4.05 13.87
CA ALA A 23 22.23 4.89 13.33
C ALA A 23 22.17 4.74 11.81
N GLU A 24 22.12 5.85 11.08
CA GLU A 24 22.12 5.87 9.62
C GLU A 24 23.41 5.19 9.11
N THR A 25 23.29 4.09 8.37
CA THR A 25 24.44 3.41 7.79
C THR A 25 24.53 3.71 6.29
N ALA A 26 25.76 3.70 5.75
CA ALA A 26 25.98 3.86 4.31
C ALA A 26 25.31 2.73 3.48
N ASP A 27 24.99 1.61 4.13
CA ASP A 27 24.32 0.45 3.54
C ASP A 27 22.83 0.77 3.28
N ASP A 28 22.14 1.33 4.28
CA ASP A 28 20.71 1.68 4.16
C ASP A 28 20.44 2.68 3.02
N SER A 29 21.35 3.64 2.82
CA SER A 29 21.23 4.61 1.74
C SER A 29 21.38 3.96 0.36
N ALA A 30 22.28 2.98 0.22
CA ALA A 30 22.46 2.27 -1.04
C ALA A 30 21.23 1.41 -1.38
N GLU A 31 20.69 0.68 -0.40
CA GLU A 31 19.46 -0.11 -0.54
C GLU A 31 18.27 0.78 -0.94
N ALA A 32 18.10 1.93 -0.28
CA ALA A 32 17.03 2.88 -0.58
C ALA A 32 17.12 3.44 -2.02
N LEU A 33 18.33 3.77 -2.48
CA LEU A 33 18.53 4.26 -3.84
C LEU A 33 18.38 3.15 -4.89
N GLU A 34 18.80 1.92 -4.57
CA GLU A 34 18.57 0.75 -5.42
C GLU A 34 17.06 0.46 -5.55
N LEU A 35 16.28 0.61 -4.48
CA LEU A 35 14.82 0.54 -4.55
C LEU A 35 14.26 1.51 -5.59
N LEU A 36 14.64 2.80 -5.53
CA LEU A 36 14.17 3.81 -6.49
C LEU A 36 14.57 3.49 -7.96
N GLU A 37 15.71 2.84 -8.16
CA GLU A 37 16.13 2.37 -9.49
C GLU A 37 15.30 1.17 -9.97
N ASN A 38 14.97 0.24 -9.07
CA ASN A 38 14.19 -0.97 -9.37
C ASN A 38 12.70 -0.70 -9.61
N ILE A 39 12.18 0.43 -9.12
CA ILE A 39 10.77 0.84 -9.30
C ILE A 39 10.59 1.93 -10.36
N LYS A 40 11.57 2.15 -11.24
CA LYS A 40 11.42 3.11 -12.34
C LYS A 40 10.21 2.75 -13.19
N GLY A 41 9.31 3.72 -13.39
CA GLY A 41 8.06 3.49 -14.10
C GLY A 41 6.97 4.49 -13.71
N THR A 42 5.82 4.36 -14.36
CA THR A 42 4.60 5.11 -14.00
C THR A 42 3.59 4.15 -13.41
N TYR A 43 2.97 4.58 -12.32
CA TYR A 43 2.07 3.78 -11.51
C TYR A 43 0.73 4.47 -11.38
N GLU A 44 -0.34 3.69 -11.40
CA GLU A 44 -1.71 4.07 -11.05
C GLU A 44 -2.15 3.34 -9.77
N PRO A 45 -3.26 3.74 -9.13
CA PRO A 45 -3.79 3.00 -7.98
C PRO A 45 -4.08 1.53 -8.32
N LEU A 46 -3.54 0.60 -7.53
CA LEU A 46 -3.62 -0.84 -7.75
C LEU A 46 -5.06 -1.37 -7.82
N PHE A 47 -5.86 -1.04 -6.80
CA PHE A 47 -7.14 -1.71 -6.57
C PHE A 47 -8.19 -1.47 -7.66
N PRO A 48 -8.35 -0.25 -8.23
CA PRO A 48 -9.20 -0.05 -9.40
C PRO A 48 -8.85 -0.97 -10.59
N VAL A 49 -7.58 -1.28 -10.81
CA VAL A 49 -7.13 -2.18 -11.88
C VAL A 49 -7.51 -3.62 -11.55
N ILE A 50 -7.03 -4.15 -10.43
CA ILE A 50 -7.13 -5.59 -10.14
C ILE A 50 -8.56 -6.02 -9.76
N THR A 51 -9.44 -5.08 -9.42
CA THR A 51 -10.86 -5.35 -9.15
C THR A 51 -11.77 -5.22 -10.37
N ALA A 52 -11.22 -4.92 -11.55
CA ALA A 52 -11.98 -4.93 -12.80
C ALA A 52 -12.67 -6.28 -13.04
N ALA A 53 -13.89 -6.24 -13.60
CA ALA A 53 -14.72 -7.43 -13.80
C ALA A 53 -14.07 -8.49 -14.72
N GLU A 54 -13.15 -8.07 -15.59
CA GLU A 54 -12.42 -9.00 -16.46
C GLU A 54 -11.46 -9.93 -15.69
N TYR A 55 -11.12 -9.60 -14.44
CA TYR A 55 -10.26 -10.41 -13.58
C TYR A 55 -11.04 -11.23 -12.53
N ASP A 56 -12.38 -11.22 -12.57
CA ASP A 56 -13.23 -11.93 -11.59
C ASP A 56 -12.89 -13.42 -11.46
N SER A 57 -12.52 -14.08 -12.57
CA SER A 57 -12.14 -15.49 -12.53
C SER A 57 -10.85 -15.73 -11.73
N ILE A 58 -9.89 -14.80 -11.76
CA ILE A 58 -8.62 -14.94 -11.03
C ILE A 58 -8.88 -14.89 -9.51
N TRP A 59 -9.74 -13.96 -9.08
CA TRP A 59 -10.18 -13.85 -7.69
C TRP A 59 -10.91 -15.10 -7.23
N LEU A 60 -11.87 -15.57 -8.03
CA LEU A 60 -12.64 -16.78 -7.73
C LEU A 60 -11.71 -18.00 -7.63
N ASP A 61 -10.87 -18.23 -8.63
CA ASP A 61 -9.96 -19.39 -8.68
C ASP A 61 -8.99 -19.38 -7.50
N SER A 62 -8.43 -18.21 -7.16
CA SER A 62 -7.53 -18.05 -6.01
C SER A 62 -8.22 -18.35 -4.68
N CYS A 63 -9.42 -17.81 -4.45
CA CYS A 63 -10.18 -18.04 -3.22
C CYS A 63 -10.68 -19.48 -3.11
N VAL A 64 -11.13 -20.09 -4.22
CA VAL A 64 -11.58 -21.48 -4.26
C VAL A 64 -10.42 -22.45 -4.02
N LYS A 65 -9.24 -22.15 -4.56
CA LYS A 65 -8.01 -22.91 -4.29
C LYS A 65 -7.66 -22.91 -2.79
N ALA A 66 -7.88 -21.79 -2.11
CA ALA A 66 -7.61 -21.66 -0.67
C ALA A 66 -8.70 -22.30 0.21
N LEU A 67 -9.98 -22.02 -0.06
CA LEU A 67 -11.08 -22.30 0.88
C LEU A 67 -12.08 -23.36 0.39
N GLY A 68 -11.93 -23.86 -0.85
CA GLY A 68 -12.91 -24.73 -1.51
C GLY A 68 -14.04 -23.96 -2.20
N GLU A 69 -14.89 -24.66 -2.96
CA GLU A 69 -15.85 -24.04 -3.89
C GLU A 69 -16.86 -23.07 -3.23
N GLU A 70 -17.55 -23.49 -2.18
CA GLU A 70 -18.61 -22.67 -1.56
C GLU A 70 -18.05 -21.47 -0.79
N ALA A 71 -17.07 -21.70 0.10
CA ALA A 71 -16.45 -20.64 0.89
C ALA A 71 -15.59 -19.70 0.02
N GLY A 72 -14.89 -20.23 -0.98
CA GLY A 72 -14.08 -19.44 -1.91
C GLY A 72 -14.92 -18.50 -2.77
N ALA A 73 -16.10 -18.93 -3.22
CA ALA A 73 -16.99 -18.07 -4.01
C ALA A 73 -17.57 -16.91 -3.18
N GLU A 74 -17.93 -17.14 -1.91
CA GLU A 74 -18.35 -16.07 -0.99
C GLU A 74 -17.19 -15.10 -0.73
N MET A 75 -15.99 -15.63 -0.48
CA MET A 75 -14.82 -14.85 -0.13
C MET A 75 -14.30 -14.01 -1.29
N ALA A 76 -14.31 -14.51 -2.53
CA ALA A 76 -13.86 -13.75 -3.71
C ALA A 76 -14.62 -12.43 -3.88
N GLY A 77 -15.94 -12.45 -3.63
CA GLY A 77 -16.75 -11.23 -3.65
C GLY A 77 -16.40 -10.28 -2.50
N MET A 78 -16.20 -10.82 -1.30
CA MET A 78 -15.87 -10.06 -0.10
C MET A 78 -14.51 -9.37 -0.22
N MET A 79 -13.48 -10.09 -0.69
CA MET A 79 -12.12 -9.60 -0.83
C MET A 79 -12.02 -8.33 -1.69
N LYS A 80 -12.75 -8.30 -2.80
CA LYS A 80 -12.80 -7.12 -3.67
C LYS A 80 -13.43 -5.90 -2.99
N THR A 81 -14.29 -6.07 -1.99
CA THR A 81 -14.89 -4.93 -1.27
C THR A 81 -13.90 -4.27 -0.32
N TYR A 82 -12.92 -5.01 0.19
CA TYR A 82 -11.89 -4.47 1.07
C TYR A 82 -10.92 -3.52 0.35
N CYS A 83 -10.79 -3.72 -0.95
CA CYS A 83 -10.04 -2.86 -1.87
C CYS A 83 -10.67 -1.48 -2.12
N ALA A 84 -11.87 -1.20 -1.57
CA ALA A 84 -12.68 -0.02 -1.93
C ALA A 84 -12.68 1.12 -0.89
N GLY A 85 -11.69 1.17 0.01
CA GLY A 85 -11.61 2.23 1.02
C GLY A 85 -11.38 3.59 0.37
N THR A 86 -12.12 4.60 0.84
CA THR A 86 -12.05 5.96 0.26
C THR A 86 -11.89 7.05 1.32
N ILE A 87 -12.27 6.80 2.56
CA ILE A 87 -12.11 7.75 3.67
C ILE A 87 -10.77 7.54 4.37
N TYR A 88 -10.15 8.64 4.78
CA TYR A 88 -8.90 8.66 5.53
C TYR A 88 -8.85 9.87 6.48
N GLY A 89 -7.80 9.97 7.28
CA GLY A 89 -7.63 11.05 8.26
C GLY A 89 -8.71 10.99 9.35
N GLN A 90 -9.16 12.16 9.80
CA GLN A 90 -10.13 12.24 10.90
C GLN A 90 -11.46 11.53 10.59
N GLU A 91 -11.90 11.55 9.33
CA GLU A 91 -13.14 10.87 8.94
C GLU A 91 -13.04 9.35 9.15
N ALA A 92 -11.90 8.75 8.81
CA ALA A 92 -11.65 7.34 9.07
C ALA A 92 -11.46 7.02 10.56
N VAL A 93 -10.79 7.91 11.31
CA VAL A 93 -10.66 7.77 12.77
C VAL A 93 -12.04 7.75 13.44
N ASP A 94 -12.95 8.64 13.03
CA ASP A 94 -14.30 8.70 13.58
C ASP A 94 -15.14 7.46 13.20
N ALA A 95 -14.88 6.87 12.02
CA ALA A 95 -15.59 5.69 11.53
C ALA A 95 -15.10 4.36 12.13
N PHE A 96 -13.79 4.22 12.34
CA PHE A 96 -13.13 2.94 12.65
C PHE A 96 -12.41 2.92 14.00
N GLY A 97 -12.11 4.08 14.60
CA GLY A 97 -11.24 4.18 15.77
C GLY A 97 -11.80 3.56 17.06
N ASP A 98 -13.10 3.29 17.12
CA ASP A 98 -13.73 2.60 18.25
C ASP A 98 -13.71 1.05 18.13
N GLY A 99 -13.23 0.53 16.99
CA GLY A 99 -13.13 -0.90 16.70
C GLY A 99 -14.48 -1.62 16.53
N SER A 100 -15.60 -0.90 16.49
CA SER A 100 -16.95 -1.48 16.37
C SER A 100 -17.32 -1.81 14.92
N ASN A 101 -16.77 -1.04 13.98
CA ASN A 101 -16.85 -1.27 12.55
C ASN A 101 -15.43 -1.62 12.10
N GLY A 102 -15.22 -2.82 11.55
CA GLY A 102 -13.90 -3.24 11.06
C GLY A 102 -13.21 -2.14 10.23
N ALA A 103 -11.88 -2.14 10.23
CA ALA A 103 -11.11 -1.09 9.59
C ALA A 103 -10.99 -1.31 8.08
N GLN A 104 -11.04 -0.21 7.31
CA GLN A 104 -10.70 -0.22 5.89
C GLN A 104 -9.70 0.90 5.61
N PHE A 105 -8.67 0.58 4.82
CA PHE A 105 -7.68 1.55 4.38
C PHE A 105 -8.07 2.13 3.02
N ALA A 106 -7.91 3.45 2.87
CA ALA A 106 -7.89 4.10 1.57
C ALA A 106 -6.52 3.84 0.92
N CYS A 107 -6.50 3.09 -0.18
CA CYS A 107 -5.27 2.69 -0.83
C CYS A 107 -5.01 3.38 -2.18
N GLY A 108 -5.86 4.36 -2.52
CA GLY A 108 -5.66 5.22 -3.69
C GLY A 108 -4.62 6.32 -3.45
N PHE A 109 -4.35 7.09 -4.49
CA PHE A 109 -3.54 8.30 -4.39
C PHE A 109 -4.42 9.48 -3.94
N ILE A 110 -3.84 10.40 -3.18
CA ILE A 110 -4.52 11.58 -2.62
C ILE A 110 -3.99 12.87 -3.27
N ASN A 111 -4.44 14.03 -2.77
CA ASN A 111 -3.97 15.35 -3.20
C ASN A 111 -4.07 15.64 -4.71
N GLY A 112 -5.04 15.02 -5.39
CA GLY A 112 -5.31 15.24 -6.82
C GLY A 112 -4.37 14.50 -7.78
N VAL A 113 -3.61 13.53 -7.28
CA VAL A 113 -2.69 12.70 -8.08
C VAL A 113 -3.45 11.49 -8.62
N ALA A 114 -3.37 11.26 -9.93
CA ALA A 114 -3.90 10.08 -10.61
C ALA A 114 -2.80 9.07 -10.94
N THR A 115 -1.61 9.54 -11.32
CA THR A 115 -0.44 8.69 -11.56
C THR A 115 0.81 9.26 -10.90
N ILE A 116 1.73 8.38 -10.53
CA ILE A 116 3.05 8.74 -10.01
C ILE A 116 4.11 8.09 -10.89
N THR A 117 5.11 8.87 -11.29
CA THR A 117 6.28 8.39 -12.03
C THR A 117 7.51 8.46 -11.15
N PHE A 118 8.17 7.32 -10.99
CA PHE A 118 9.49 7.21 -10.38
C PHE A 118 10.54 7.18 -11.49
N ASP A 119 11.46 8.14 -11.51
CA ASP A 119 12.64 8.18 -12.38
C ASP A 119 13.90 8.33 -11.52
N GLY A 120 14.23 7.24 -10.82
CA GLY A 120 15.26 7.23 -9.80
C GLY A 120 14.90 8.20 -8.68
N LYS A 121 15.77 9.18 -8.42
CA LYS A 121 15.54 10.20 -7.37
C LYS A 121 14.47 11.23 -7.73
N THR A 122 14.06 11.32 -9.00
CA THR A 122 12.99 12.23 -9.39
C THR A 122 11.66 11.52 -9.27
N ILE A 123 10.77 12.03 -8.40
CA ILE A 123 9.40 11.53 -8.28
C ILE A 123 8.46 12.65 -8.71
N SER A 124 7.54 12.32 -9.59
CA SER A 124 6.54 13.27 -10.09
C SER A 124 5.14 12.65 -10.09
N GLY A 125 4.12 13.49 -9.99
CA GLY A 125 2.73 13.07 -10.07
C GLY A 125 1.96 13.89 -11.08
N ALA A 126 0.98 13.27 -11.72
CA ALA A 126 0.07 13.91 -12.66
C ALA A 126 -1.39 13.70 -12.25
N ASP A 127 -2.26 14.65 -12.58
CA ASP A 127 -3.72 14.51 -12.43
C ASP A 127 -4.33 13.66 -13.55
N GLU A 128 -5.64 13.41 -13.49
CA GLU A 128 -6.37 12.60 -14.48
C GLU A 128 -6.25 13.13 -15.92
N SER A 129 -5.92 14.41 -16.11
CA SER A 129 -5.71 15.03 -17.43
C SER A 129 -4.26 14.91 -17.93
N GLY A 130 -3.37 14.31 -17.13
CA GLY A 130 -1.94 14.21 -17.40
C GLY A 130 -1.16 15.48 -17.08
N LYS A 131 -1.76 16.44 -16.36
CA LYS A 131 -1.06 17.66 -15.94
C LYS A 131 -0.27 17.38 -14.67
N THR A 132 0.99 17.81 -14.65
CA THR A 132 1.87 17.70 -13.48
C THR A 132 1.26 18.40 -12.25
N VAL A 133 1.14 17.64 -11.17
CA VAL A 133 0.73 18.08 -9.83
C VAL A 133 1.96 18.46 -9.00
N PHE A 134 3.00 17.61 -9.03
CA PHE A 134 4.29 17.84 -8.37
C PHE A 134 5.42 17.17 -9.16
N SER A 135 6.66 17.61 -8.95
CA SER A 135 7.86 16.97 -9.50
C SER A 135 9.08 17.46 -8.73
N HIS A 136 9.72 16.59 -7.97
CA HIS A 136 10.83 16.94 -7.09
C HIS A 136 11.94 15.89 -7.15
N GLU A 137 13.18 16.31 -6.84
CA GLU A 137 14.26 15.38 -6.53
C GLU A 137 14.26 15.08 -5.03
N TYR A 138 14.38 13.80 -4.69
CA TYR A 138 14.38 13.31 -3.31
C TYR A 138 15.73 12.70 -2.93
N ALA A 139 16.12 12.92 -1.68
CA ALA A 139 17.26 12.30 -1.04
C ALA A 139 16.79 11.36 0.06
N TYR A 140 17.49 10.23 0.24
CA TYR A 140 17.28 9.34 1.38
C TYR A 140 17.58 10.09 2.68
N VAL A 141 16.74 9.87 3.70
CA VAL A 141 16.86 10.46 5.04
C VAL A 141 17.20 9.39 6.07
N SER A 142 16.35 8.38 6.19
CA SER A 142 16.50 7.30 7.17
C SER A 142 15.57 6.14 6.86
N LYS A 143 15.78 5.00 7.54
CA LYS A 143 14.70 4.02 7.73
C LYS A 143 13.60 4.65 8.60
N LEU A 144 12.35 4.31 8.32
CA LEU A 144 11.19 4.69 9.11
C LEU A 144 10.35 3.45 9.36
N SER A 145 9.85 3.29 10.59
CA SER A 145 8.89 2.24 10.92
C SER A 145 7.51 2.86 11.11
N LEU A 146 6.55 2.50 10.27
CA LEU A 146 5.16 2.91 10.47
C LEU A 146 4.57 2.11 11.62
N SER A 147 4.16 2.81 12.67
CA SER A 147 3.53 2.25 13.88
C SER A 147 4.30 1.07 14.51
N GLY A 148 5.61 1.00 14.30
CA GLY A 148 6.50 -0.02 14.84
C GLY A 148 6.47 -1.38 14.12
N ALA A 149 5.83 -1.48 12.96
CA ALA A 149 5.59 -2.76 12.29
C ALA A 149 5.99 -2.80 10.80
N MET A 150 5.85 -1.70 10.08
CA MET A 150 6.20 -1.63 8.65
C MET A 150 7.48 -0.84 8.48
N GLU A 151 8.60 -1.51 8.21
CA GLU A 151 9.90 -0.86 8.01
C GLU A 151 10.12 -0.53 6.53
N GLY A 152 10.49 0.72 6.27
CA GLY A 152 10.75 1.21 4.92
C GLY A 152 11.71 2.40 4.92
N TYR A 153 11.81 3.07 3.77
CA TYR A 153 12.76 4.14 3.53
C TYR A 153 12.05 5.48 3.44
N LEU A 154 12.53 6.46 4.21
CA LEU A 154 12.08 7.83 4.14
C LEU A 154 12.98 8.63 3.21
N PHE A 155 12.36 9.36 2.31
CA PHE A 155 12.99 10.30 1.40
C PHE A 155 12.40 11.70 1.61
N GLU A 156 13.22 12.72 1.41
CA GLU A 156 12.85 14.13 1.53
C GLU A 156 13.37 14.90 0.31
N THR A 157 12.54 15.80 -0.21
CA THR A 157 13.02 16.80 -1.18
C THR A 157 13.53 18.05 -0.48
N ALA A 158 14.55 18.72 -1.04
CA ALA A 158 15.01 20.01 -0.55
C ALA A 158 14.07 21.17 -0.92
N ASP A 159 13.13 20.96 -1.83
CA ASP A 159 12.23 22.00 -2.32
C ASP A 159 11.32 22.53 -1.21
N GLU A 160 11.23 23.85 -1.09
CA GLU A 160 10.48 24.53 -0.02
C GLU A 160 8.97 24.58 -0.30
N ASP A 161 8.57 24.45 -1.56
CA ASP A 161 7.19 24.53 -2.04
C ASP A 161 6.55 23.15 -2.29
N ALA A 162 7.18 22.08 -1.84
CA ALA A 162 6.71 20.70 -2.04
C ALA A 162 5.37 20.38 -1.34
N GLY A 163 4.97 21.14 -0.32
CA GLY A 163 3.69 20.97 0.36
C GLY A 163 3.49 19.53 0.89
N GLU A 164 2.40 18.88 0.48
CA GLU A 164 2.07 17.49 0.83
C GLU A 164 3.00 16.44 0.17
N PHE A 165 3.92 16.87 -0.69
CA PHE A 165 4.91 16.01 -1.35
C PHE A 165 6.32 16.24 -0.77
N LYS A 166 6.44 16.77 0.46
CA LYS A 166 7.76 17.00 1.08
C LYS A 166 8.51 15.70 1.35
N TYR A 167 7.79 14.70 1.85
CA TYR A 167 8.33 13.41 2.25
C TYR A 167 7.68 12.28 1.46
N PHE A 168 8.48 11.28 1.10
CA PHE A 168 8.01 9.99 0.58
C PHE A 168 8.53 8.88 1.47
N TYR A 169 7.63 8.05 1.98
CA TYR A 169 7.94 6.79 2.64
C TYR A 169 7.68 5.65 1.65
N MET A 170 8.67 4.78 1.43
CA MET A 170 8.55 3.64 0.53
C MET A 170 8.78 2.34 1.30
N MET A 171 7.85 1.40 1.20
CA MET A 171 8.14 0.00 1.54
C MET A 171 9.10 -0.61 0.49
N PRO A 172 9.85 -1.66 0.84
CA PRO A 172 10.75 -2.35 -0.11
C PRO A 172 10.01 -3.21 -1.16
N ASP A 173 8.72 -2.99 -1.36
CA ASP A 173 7.89 -3.65 -2.37
C ASP A 173 8.24 -3.21 -3.78
N THR A 174 8.24 -4.17 -4.71
CA THR A 174 8.53 -3.90 -6.13
C THR A 174 7.65 -4.76 -7.03
N PRO A 175 7.40 -4.34 -8.29
CA PRO A 175 6.74 -5.18 -9.29
C PRO A 175 7.44 -6.52 -9.54
N ALA A 176 8.74 -6.61 -9.26
CA ALA A 176 9.52 -7.84 -9.46
C ALA A 176 9.36 -8.83 -8.29
N THR A 177 9.15 -8.35 -7.07
CA THR A 177 9.16 -9.17 -5.85
C THR A 177 7.76 -9.41 -5.28
N THR A 178 6.98 -8.35 -5.11
CA THR A 178 5.64 -8.37 -4.48
C THR A 178 4.56 -7.83 -5.42
N TYR A 179 4.91 -7.59 -6.68
CA TYR A 179 4.00 -7.30 -7.79
C TYR A 179 3.28 -5.95 -7.73
N HIS A 180 3.56 -5.12 -6.73
CA HIS A 180 3.02 -3.77 -6.57
C HIS A 180 4.01 -2.90 -5.78
N LEU A 181 3.62 -1.65 -5.51
CA LEU A 181 4.32 -0.74 -4.60
C LEU A 181 3.42 -0.41 -3.41
N GLU A 182 4.01 -0.23 -2.23
CA GLU A 182 3.35 0.37 -1.06
C GLU A 182 4.12 1.59 -0.56
N PHE A 183 3.43 2.70 -0.38
CA PHE A 183 4.08 3.96 0.01
C PHE A 183 3.13 4.96 0.65
N ARG A 184 3.70 5.98 1.29
CA ARG A 184 2.98 7.15 1.82
C ARG A 184 3.75 8.41 1.44
N TYR A 185 3.06 9.53 1.32
CA TYR A 185 3.70 10.84 1.14
C TYR A 185 2.94 11.91 1.91
N GLY A 186 3.66 12.93 2.35
CA GLY A 186 3.08 13.96 3.22
C GLY A 186 4.05 15.08 3.55
N SER A 187 3.56 16.03 4.35
CA SER A 187 4.30 17.21 4.78
C SER A 187 4.97 17.05 6.15
N ASN A 188 4.67 15.97 6.89
CA ASN A 188 5.19 15.74 8.24
C ASN A 188 5.49 14.24 8.50
N VAL A 189 6.71 13.95 8.95
CA VAL A 189 7.20 12.57 9.20
C VAL A 189 6.45 11.88 10.34
N ASP A 190 6.16 12.59 11.45
CA ASP A 190 5.46 12.02 12.61
C ASP A 190 4.02 11.63 12.27
N ASP A 191 3.36 12.39 11.40
CA ASP A 191 2.03 12.08 10.91
C ASP A 191 2.05 10.93 9.90
N LEU A 192 3.09 10.83 9.06
CA LEU A 192 3.25 9.70 8.15
C LEU A 192 3.47 8.38 8.91
N ALA A 193 4.21 8.41 10.01
CA ALA A 193 4.51 7.21 10.81
C ALA A 193 3.28 6.61 11.52
N LYS A 194 2.19 7.37 11.67
CA LYS A 194 0.96 6.95 12.35
C LYS A 194 -0.06 6.45 11.33
N ILE A 195 -0.30 5.15 11.31
CA ILE A 195 -1.22 4.55 10.32
C ILE A 195 -2.68 4.64 10.74
N MET A 196 -2.98 4.84 12.02
CA MET A 196 -4.35 4.87 12.58
C MET A 196 -4.75 6.22 13.16
N GLU A 197 -3.86 7.21 13.16
CA GLU A 197 -4.08 8.52 13.78
C GLU A 197 -3.53 9.65 12.92
N GLY A 198 -4.08 10.85 13.10
CA GLY A 198 -3.61 12.05 12.41
C GLY A 198 -4.16 12.22 10.99
N PRO A 199 -3.60 13.16 10.21
CA PRO A 199 -4.15 13.56 8.91
C PRO A 199 -4.08 12.46 7.84
N TYR A 200 -3.18 11.48 8.02
CA TYR A 200 -2.98 10.35 7.11
C TYR A 200 -3.46 9.01 7.69
N ALA A 201 -4.28 9.06 8.75
CA ALA A 201 -4.86 7.85 9.34
C ALA A 201 -5.62 7.04 8.29
N TYR A 202 -5.48 5.71 8.32
CA TYR A 202 -6.13 4.78 7.41
C TYR A 202 -5.86 5.01 5.92
N TRP A 203 -4.75 5.67 5.56
CA TRP A 203 -4.31 5.80 4.18
C TRP A 203 -2.96 5.13 3.96
N LEU A 204 -2.84 4.24 2.98
CA LEU A 204 -1.58 3.62 2.56
C LEU A 204 -1.66 3.35 1.06
N ALA A 205 -0.92 4.12 0.26
CA ALA A 205 -1.04 4.05 -1.20
C ALA A 205 -0.48 2.73 -1.74
N ALA A 206 -1.26 2.08 -2.62
CA ALA A 206 -0.85 0.92 -3.37
C ALA A 206 -0.71 1.27 -4.85
N GLY A 207 0.50 1.22 -5.39
CA GLY A 207 0.81 1.56 -6.78
C GLY A 207 0.97 0.33 -7.67
N PHE A 208 0.48 0.40 -8.90
CA PHE A 208 0.58 -0.68 -9.89
C PHE A 208 1.04 -0.13 -11.25
N PRO A 209 1.95 -0.82 -11.98
CA PRO A 209 2.45 -0.34 -13.26
C PRO A 209 1.31 -0.12 -14.27
N VAL A 210 1.30 1.05 -14.92
CA VAL A 210 0.28 1.39 -15.95
C VAL A 210 0.37 0.50 -17.20
N ASP A 211 1.48 -0.20 -17.39
CA ASP A 211 1.76 -1.13 -18.47
C ASP A 211 1.83 -2.59 -17.99
N ALA A 212 1.22 -2.89 -16.83
CA ALA A 212 1.15 -4.23 -16.28
C ALA A 212 0.56 -5.24 -17.28
N ASP A 213 1.25 -6.36 -17.45
CA ASP A 213 0.76 -7.46 -18.26
C ASP A 213 -0.17 -8.41 -17.47
N ALA A 214 -0.82 -9.32 -18.19
CA ALA A 214 -1.73 -10.29 -17.59
C ALA A 214 -1.04 -11.22 -16.57
N GLU A 215 0.28 -11.45 -16.71
CA GLU A 215 1.02 -12.27 -15.76
C GLU A 215 1.18 -11.53 -14.42
N LEU A 216 1.53 -10.25 -14.45
CA LEU A 216 1.67 -9.41 -13.27
C LEU A 216 0.32 -9.23 -12.56
N ILE A 217 -0.76 -8.99 -13.30
CA ILE A 217 -2.13 -8.93 -12.76
C ILE A 217 -2.51 -10.23 -12.06
N ASN A 218 -2.25 -11.37 -12.69
CA ASN A 218 -2.53 -12.66 -12.09
C ASN A 218 -1.74 -12.88 -10.80
N LYS A 219 -0.45 -12.52 -10.81
CA LYS A 219 0.45 -12.64 -9.66
C LYS A 219 0.01 -11.79 -8.48
N VAL A 220 -0.32 -10.53 -8.69
CA VAL A 220 -0.73 -9.63 -7.59
C VAL A 220 -2.07 -10.04 -6.97
N ILE A 221 -3.05 -10.47 -7.78
CA ILE A 221 -4.33 -10.97 -7.26
C ILE A 221 -4.13 -12.25 -6.47
N THR A 222 -3.33 -13.18 -7.00
CA THR A 222 -3.05 -14.46 -6.33
C THR A 222 -2.34 -14.21 -5.00
N LEU A 223 -1.30 -13.37 -4.99
CA LEU A 223 -0.56 -13.02 -3.77
C LEU A 223 -1.49 -12.41 -2.72
N TYR A 224 -2.31 -11.43 -3.11
CA TYR A 224 -3.26 -10.78 -2.20
C TYR A 224 -4.24 -11.79 -1.57
N CYS A 225 -4.77 -12.72 -2.37
CA CYS A 225 -5.63 -13.79 -1.85
C CYS A 225 -4.86 -14.74 -0.92
N GLU A 226 -3.64 -15.15 -1.27
CA GLU A 226 -2.84 -16.06 -0.45
C GLU A 226 -2.49 -15.43 0.92
N GLU A 227 -2.12 -14.15 0.95
CA GLU A 227 -1.75 -13.43 2.18
C GLU A 227 -2.95 -13.22 3.11
N ASN A 228 -4.08 -12.78 2.57
CA ASN A 228 -5.24 -12.42 3.39
C ASN A 228 -6.09 -13.64 3.81
N LEU A 229 -6.03 -14.76 3.07
CA LEU A 229 -6.78 -15.97 3.43
C LEU A 229 -6.00 -16.92 4.32
N ALA A 230 -4.66 -16.90 4.29
CA ALA A 230 -3.84 -17.69 5.21
C ALA A 230 -4.00 -17.25 6.68
N GLU A 231 -4.26 -15.97 6.92
CA GLU A 231 -4.52 -15.44 8.27
C GLU A 231 -5.88 -15.87 8.82
N GLU A 232 -6.93 -15.96 7.97
CA GLU A 232 -8.25 -16.44 8.39
C GLU A 232 -8.22 -17.90 8.90
N GLU A 233 -7.38 -18.78 8.32
CA GLU A 233 -7.21 -20.14 8.83
C GLU A 233 -6.56 -20.15 10.22
N SER A 234 -5.64 -19.21 10.48
CA SER A 234 -4.92 -19.12 11.76
C SER A 234 -5.80 -18.59 12.89
N GLU A 235 -6.70 -17.65 12.61
CA GLU A 235 -7.65 -17.12 13.59
C GLU A 235 -8.80 -18.09 13.90
N ASN A 236 -9.22 -18.91 12.92
CA ASN A 236 -10.26 -19.93 13.13
C ASN A 236 -9.76 -21.20 13.83
N ALA A 237 -8.44 -21.39 13.94
CA ALA A 237 -7.81 -22.52 14.62
C ALA A 237 -7.43 -22.25 16.09
N ALA A 238 -7.58 -21.01 16.57
CA ALA A 238 -7.29 -20.57 17.95
C ALA A 238 -8.57 -20.46 18.80
#